data_AF-A0A7S2T5Y9-F1
#
_entry.id   AF-A0A7S2T5Y9-F1
#
_cell.length_a   1.000
_cell.length_b   1.000
_cell.length_c   1.000
_cell.angle_alpha   90.00
_cell.angle_beta   90.00
_cell.angle_gamma   90.00
#
_symmetry.space_group_name_H-M   'P 1'
#
loop_
_entity.id
_entity.type
_entity.pdbx_description
1 polymer ?
#
loop_
_entity_poly.entity_id
_entity_poly.type
_entity_poly.pdbx_seq_one_letter_code
_entity_poly.pdbx_strand_id
1 'polypeptide(L)'
;MVEGHGVHRVAHRHRKILLGKVFQANSPNGRFALGAKLINMKTLARIEAIGKNLFYFWSDQQPSKQSPSGKDATTVVHVHFGMSGQFKTATRGTLEATKNTRLELVNEKDGLVAHLSAMTVNHGGLDLYEKKRRSLGQDPLRDDADKNLVWEAFKTSRKSVGMLLMDQSVIAGLGNI
;
A
#
# COMPACT_ATOMS: atom_id res chain seq x y z
N MET A 1 -3.19 10.89 12.07
CA MET A 1 -2.97 9.43 12.02
C MET A 1 -3.79 8.88 10.86
N VAL A 2 -3.18 8.11 9.96
CA VAL A 2 -3.93 7.47 8.88
C VAL A 2 -4.34 6.07 9.32
N GLU A 3 -5.65 5.85 9.41
CA GLU A 3 -6.25 4.58 9.80
C GLU A 3 -6.72 3.77 8.60
N GLY A 4 -7.27 2.58 8.85
CA GLY A 4 -7.68 1.64 7.80
C GLY A 4 -8.59 2.28 6.74
N HIS A 5 -9.64 2.99 7.17
CA HIS A 5 -10.55 3.68 6.25
C HIS A 5 -9.83 4.68 5.32
N GLY A 6 -8.82 5.39 5.85
CA GLY A 6 -8.02 6.34 5.09
C GLY A 6 -7.15 5.66 4.05
N VAL A 7 -6.54 4.53 4.42
CA VAL A 7 -5.73 3.71 3.51
C VAL A 7 -6.58 3.10 2.40
N HIS A 8 -7.74 2.53 2.74
CA HIS A 8 -8.69 1.97 1.77
C HIS A 8 -9.22 3.03 0.80
N ARG A 9 -9.52 4.25 1.28
CA ARG A 9 -9.92 5.37 0.43
C ARG A 9 -8.83 5.73 -0.59
N VAL A 10 -7.57 5.78 -0.17
CA VAL A 10 -6.42 6.00 -1.06
C VAL A 10 -6.31 4.85 -2.07
N ALA A 11 -6.36 3.60 -1.61
CA ALA A 11 -6.29 2.42 -2.48
C ALA A 11 -7.38 2.45 -3.55
N HIS A 12 -8.65 2.67 -3.16
CA HIS A 12 -9.78 2.74 -4.10
C HIS A 12 -9.61 3.84 -5.16
N ARG A 13 -9.24 5.05 -4.73
CA ARG A 13 -8.98 6.16 -5.66
C ARG A 13 -7.86 5.80 -6.62
N HIS A 14 -6.77 5.24 -6.12
CA HIS A 14 -5.59 4.95 -6.94
C HIS A 14 -5.83 3.76 -7.87
N ARG A 15 -6.69 2.79 -7.49
CA ARG A 15 -7.13 1.73 -8.41
C ARG A 15 -7.80 2.29 -9.65
N LYS A 16 -8.64 3.31 -9.50
CA LYS A 16 -9.32 3.95 -10.64
C LYS A 16 -8.37 4.76 -11.54
N ILE A 17 -7.34 5.36 -10.97
CA ILE A 17 -6.51 6.36 -11.66
C ILE A 17 -5.19 5.78 -12.17
N LEU A 18 -4.58 4.83 -11.45
CA LEU A 18 -3.20 4.41 -11.63
C LEU A 18 -3.02 2.95 -12.10
N LEU A 19 -3.97 2.05 -11.85
CA LEU A 19 -3.81 0.63 -12.22
C LEU A 19 -3.65 0.45 -13.73
N GLY A 20 -2.80 -0.51 -14.11
CA GLY A 20 -2.52 -0.86 -15.50
C GLY A 20 -1.61 0.14 -16.24
N LYS A 21 -1.18 1.21 -15.56
CA LYS A 21 -0.32 2.25 -16.14
C LYS A 21 1.15 1.99 -15.80
N VAL A 22 2.02 2.48 -16.67
CA VAL A 22 3.48 2.48 -16.50
C VAL A 22 3.92 3.83 -15.95
N PHE A 23 4.87 3.85 -15.02
CA PHE A 23 5.36 5.08 -14.42
C PHE A 23 6.89 5.15 -14.43
N GLN A 24 7.43 6.31 -14.77
CA GLN A 24 8.77 6.68 -14.31
C GLN A 24 8.71 6.90 -12.81
N ALA A 25 9.63 6.28 -12.07
CA ALA A 25 9.64 6.30 -10.61
C ALA A 25 10.94 6.90 -10.07
N ASN A 26 10.81 7.95 -9.26
CA ASN A 26 11.92 8.67 -8.66
C ASN A 26 11.77 8.71 -7.13
N SER A 27 12.86 8.91 -6.41
CA SER A 27 12.86 9.13 -4.96
C SER A 27 13.46 10.52 -4.67
N PRO A 28 12.66 11.61 -4.72
CA PRO A 28 13.18 12.98 -4.61
C PRO A 28 14.04 13.24 -3.37
N ASN A 29 13.68 12.68 -2.20
CA ASN A 29 14.49 12.81 -0.99
C ASN A 29 15.53 11.69 -0.79
N GLY A 30 15.76 10.85 -1.79
CA GLY A 30 16.73 9.74 -1.77
C GLY A 30 16.39 8.54 -0.87
N ARG A 31 15.43 8.65 0.05
CA ARG A 31 15.16 7.62 1.09
C ARG A 31 14.52 6.33 0.57
N PHE A 32 14.11 6.30 -0.70
CA PHE A 32 13.55 5.12 -1.38
C PHE A 32 14.21 4.89 -2.76
N ALA A 33 15.44 5.37 -2.97
CA ALA A 33 16.10 5.35 -4.27
C ALA A 33 16.19 3.94 -4.92
N LEU A 34 16.55 2.92 -4.14
CA LEU A 34 16.64 1.54 -4.64
C LEU A 34 15.28 0.99 -5.08
N GLY A 35 14.24 1.20 -4.26
CA GLY A 35 12.89 0.75 -4.56
C GLY A 35 12.30 1.49 -5.77
N ALA A 36 12.54 2.80 -5.89
CA ALA A 36 12.15 3.59 -7.05
C ALA A 36 12.80 3.04 -8.33
N LYS A 37 14.11 2.73 -8.30
CA LYS A 37 14.81 2.11 -9.43
C LYS A 37 14.19 0.76 -9.84
N LEU A 38 13.77 -0.07 -8.88
CA LEU A 38 13.19 -1.39 -9.15
C LEU A 38 11.79 -1.35 -9.78
N ILE A 39 11.03 -0.28 -9.56
CA ILE A 39 9.68 -0.10 -10.11
C ILE A 39 9.64 0.88 -11.29
N ASN A 40 10.77 1.51 -11.61
CA ASN A 40 10.87 2.47 -12.69
C ASN A 40 10.54 1.82 -14.03
N MET A 41 9.65 2.45 -14.80
CA MET A 41 9.14 1.96 -16.08
C MET A 41 8.41 0.61 -16.01
N LYS A 42 7.95 0.21 -14.81
CA LYS A 42 7.10 -0.99 -14.63
C LYS A 42 5.62 -0.64 -14.61
N THR A 43 4.79 -1.64 -14.88
CA THR A 43 3.33 -1.53 -14.82
C THR A 43 2.86 -1.72 -13.38
N LEU A 44 1.97 -0.83 -12.90
CA LEU A 44 1.28 -1.03 -11.63
C LEU A 44 0.12 -2.03 -11.81
N ALA A 45 0.37 -3.29 -11.49
CA ALA A 45 -0.54 -4.40 -11.78
C ALA A 45 -1.60 -4.62 -10.70
N ARG A 46 -1.27 -4.34 -9.43
CA ARG A 46 -2.20 -4.53 -8.30
C ARG A 46 -1.99 -3.50 -7.21
N ILE A 47 -3.08 -3.15 -6.53
CA ILE A 47 -3.07 -2.31 -5.32
C ILE A 47 -3.92 -2.99 -4.25
N GLU A 48 -3.35 -3.20 -3.08
CA GLU A 48 -4.04 -3.74 -1.91
C GLU A 48 -3.92 -2.85 -0.68
N ALA A 49 -4.98 -2.83 0.13
CA ALA A 49 -4.99 -2.27 1.47
C ALA A 49 -5.29 -3.40 2.46
N ILE A 50 -4.54 -3.43 3.56
CA ILE A 50 -4.77 -4.34 4.71
C ILE A 50 -4.52 -3.54 5.99
N GLY A 51 -5.59 -3.19 6.68
CA GLY A 51 -5.60 -2.23 7.77
C GLY A 51 -4.91 -0.93 7.37
N LYS A 52 -3.88 -0.55 8.13
CA LYS A 52 -3.09 0.68 7.91
C LYS A 52 -1.95 0.52 6.90
N ASN A 53 -1.93 -0.57 6.12
CA ASN A 53 -0.86 -0.90 5.19
C ASN A 53 -1.38 -0.86 3.75
N LEU A 54 -0.64 -0.14 2.89
CA LEU A 54 -0.90 -0.07 1.45
C LEU A 54 0.21 -0.83 0.71
N PHE A 55 -0.16 -1.63 -0.28
CA PHE A 55 0.76 -2.44 -1.09
C PHE A 55 0.52 -2.21 -2.57
N TYR A 56 1.58 -1.86 -3.29
CA TYR A 56 1.58 -1.71 -4.74
C TYR A 56 2.44 -2.80 -5.36
N PHE A 57 1.92 -3.49 -6.36
CA PHE A 57 2.60 -4.59 -7.03
C PHE A 57 2.95 -4.17 -8.45
N TRP A 58 4.24 -4.25 -8.76
CA TRP A 58 4.81 -3.79 -10.01
C TRP A 58 5.40 -4.95 -10.78
N SER A 59 5.08 -5.04 -12.07
CA SER A 59 5.56 -6.09 -12.96
C SER A 59 5.87 -5.53 -14.34
N ASP A 60 6.71 -6.23 -15.09
CA ASP A 60 7.07 -5.86 -16.47
C ASP A 60 5.92 -6.16 -17.46
N GLN A 61 4.99 -7.04 -17.09
CA GLN A 61 3.81 -7.39 -17.90
C GLN A 61 2.56 -6.61 -17.48
N GLN A 62 1.71 -6.31 -18.47
CA GLN A 62 0.31 -5.96 -18.21
C GLN A 62 -0.41 -7.17 -17.59
N PRO A 63 -1.36 -6.96 -16.65
CA PRO A 63 -2.06 -8.06 -16.01
C PRO A 63 -2.83 -8.89 -17.06
N SER A 64 -2.30 -10.07 -17.40
CA SER A 64 -3.01 -11.06 -18.21
C SER A 64 -3.72 -12.07 -17.29
N LYS A 65 -4.91 -12.52 -17.69
CA LYS A 65 -5.69 -13.52 -16.93
C LYS A 65 -5.08 -14.93 -16.97
N GLN A 66 -3.96 -15.13 -17.64
CA GLN A 66 -3.36 -16.43 -17.94
C GLN A 66 -1.84 -16.36 -17.78
N SER A 67 -1.34 -16.37 -16.54
CA SER A 67 0.01 -16.82 -16.19
C SER A 67 0.12 -16.95 -14.66
N PRO A 68 -0.18 -18.13 -14.08
CA PRO A 68 -0.03 -18.36 -12.65
C PRO A 68 1.39 -18.79 -12.24
N SER A 69 2.34 -18.97 -13.18
CA SER A 69 3.61 -19.67 -12.90
C SER A 69 4.88 -19.04 -13.49
N GLY A 70 4.81 -17.84 -14.06
CA GLY A 70 6.02 -17.09 -14.43
C GLY A 70 6.69 -16.54 -13.18
N LYS A 71 7.97 -16.88 -12.95
CA LYS A 71 8.87 -16.18 -12.01
C LYS A 71 9.15 -14.74 -12.48
N ASP A 72 8.12 -14.00 -12.88
CA ASP A 72 8.23 -12.58 -13.19
C ASP A 72 8.42 -11.84 -11.87
N ALA A 73 9.54 -11.13 -11.75
CA ALA A 73 10.00 -10.50 -10.52
C ALA A 73 9.07 -9.34 -10.11
N THR A 74 7.93 -9.70 -9.49
CA THR A 74 6.98 -8.73 -8.93
C THR A 74 7.68 -7.98 -7.81
N THR A 75 7.81 -6.67 -7.98
CA THR A 75 8.27 -5.79 -6.91
C THR A 75 7.07 -5.27 -6.15
N VAL A 76 7.03 -5.53 -4.85
CA VAL A 76 6.02 -5.02 -3.93
C VAL A 76 6.56 -3.78 -3.23
N VAL A 77 5.82 -2.68 -3.30
CA VAL A 77 6.07 -1.49 -2.48
C VAL A 77 5.08 -1.48 -1.32
N HIS A 78 5.58 -1.51 -0.10
CA HIS A 78 4.80 -1.41 1.14
C HIS A 78 4.88 0.01 1.69
N VAL A 79 3.73 0.60 1.96
CA VAL A 79 3.59 1.95 2.50
C VAL A 79 2.83 1.89 3.82
N HIS A 80 3.39 2.56 4.84
CA HIS A 80 2.69 2.89 6.07
C HIS A 80 2.80 4.39 6.32
N PHE A 81 1.67 5.09 6.23
CA PHE A 81 1.61 6.56 6.24
C PHE A 81 2.08 7.19 7.56
N GLY A 82 1.80 6.54 8.70
CA GLY A 82 2.04 7.12 10.01
C GLY A 82 1.04 8.26 10.30
N MET A 83 1.51 9.32 10.95
CA MET A 83 0.63 10.40 11.41
C MET A 83 0.19 11.36 10.30
N SER A 84 1.10 11.69 9.38
CA SER A 84 0.95 12.80 8.42
C SER A 84 1.28 12.42 6.97
N GLY A 85 1.56 11.15 6.68
CA GLY A 85 1.83 10.69 5.32
C GLY A 85 0.66 10.92 4.37
N GLN A 86 0.97 11.19 3.11
CA GLN A 86 0.00 11.46 2.04
C GLN A 86 0.47 10.79 0.74
N PHE A 87 -0.48 10.27 -0.05
CA PHE A 87 -0.21 9.83 -1.42
C PHE A 87 -1.17 10.59 -2.35
N LYS A 88 -0.67 11.64 -2.98
CA LYS A 88 -1.47 12.52 -3.84
C LYS A 88 -1.30 12.12 -5.30
N THR A 89 -2.37 12.25 -6.07
CA THR A 89 -2.38 12.12 -7.54
C THR A 89 -2.88 13.42 -8.14
N ALA A 90 -2.26 13.90 -9.21
CA ALA A 90 -2.71 15.09 -9.94
C ALA A 90 -2.23 15.07 -11.39
N THR A 91 -2.59 16.10 -12.16
CA THR A 91 -2.05 16.34 -13.50
C THR A 91 -0.57 16.72 -13.39
N ARG A 92 0.26 16.26 -14.33
CA ARG A 92 1.69 16.56 -14.39
C ARG A 92 1.91 18.08 -14.38
N GLY A 93 2.92 18.52 -13.64
CA GLY A 93 3.24 19.95 -13.44
C GLY A 93 2.44 20.64 -12.32
N THR A 94 1.47 19.96 -11.70
CA THR A 94 0.67 20.56 -10.60
C THR A 94 1.16 20.20 -9.20
N LEU A 95 2.05 19.20 -9.08
CA LEU A 95 2.69 18.83 -7.81
C LEU A 95 4.18 19.11 -7.89
N GLU A 96 4.70 19.73 -6.85
CA GLU A 96 6.15 19.87 -6.64
C GLU A 96 6.62 18.89 -5.56
N ALA A 97 7.81 18.33 -5.78
CA ALA A 97 8.43 17.46 -4.79
C ALA A 97 8.94 18.28 -3.60
N THR A 98 8.79 17.75 -2.39
CA THR A 98 9.28 18.38 -1.16
C THR A 98 10.38 17.52 -0.56
N LYS A 99 11.08 18.01 0.47
CA LYS A 99 12.02 17.20 1.27
C LYS A 99 11.41 15.93 1.89
N ASN A 100 10.08 15.87 2.01
CA ASN A 100 9.35 14.73 2.54
C ASN A 100 8.83 13.77 1.47
N THR A 101 8.95 14.11 0.18
CA THR A 101 8.51 13.25 -0.93
C THR A 101 9.47 12.08 -1.08
N ARG A 102 9.03 10.89 -0.69
CA ARG A 102 9.80 9.63 -0.72
C ARG A 102 9.71 8.92 -2.06
N LEU A 103 8.58 9.04 -2.75
CA LEU A 103 8.36 8.44 -4.07
C LEU A 103 7.56 9.42 -4.93
N GLU A 104 8.04 9.62 -6.14
CA GLU A 104 7.35 10.31 -7.22
C GLU A 104 7.11 9.30 -8.35
N LEU A 105 5.90 9.30 -8.87
CA LEU A 105 5.50 8.49 -10.02
C LEU A 105 5.01 9.44 -11.12
N VAL A 106 5.61 9.36 -12.30
CA VAL A 106 5.23 10.17 -13.47
C VAL A 106 4.79 9.24 -14.60
N ASN A 107 3.58 9.43 -15.11
CA ASN A 107 3.12 8.80 -16.34
C ASN A 107 2.99 9.90 -17.41
N GLU A 108 3.90 9.89 -18.38
CA GLU A 108 3.94 10.93 -19.41
C GLU A 108 2.74 10.85 -20.36
N LYS A 109 2.35 9.63 -20.74
CA LYS A 109 1.27 9.36 -21.70
C LYS A 109 -0.05 10.01 -21.31
N ASP A 110 -0.41 9.90 -20.04
CA ASP A 110 -1.69 10.39 -19.50
C ASP A 110 -1.52 11.73 -18.76
N GLY A 111 -0.31 12.31 -18.76
CA GLY A 111 -0.01 13.54 -18.03
C GLY A 111 -0.31 13.43 -16.53
N LEU A 112 0.03 12.31 -15.89
CA LEU A 112 -0.25 12.08 -14.47
C LEU A 112 1.02 12.13 -13.63
N VAL A 113 0.89 12.66 -12.41
CA VAL A 113 1.92 12.63 -11.38
C VAL A 113 1.34 12.17 -10.05
N ALA A 114 2.10 11.40 -9.27
CA ALA A 114 1.74 11.05 -7.91
C ALA A 114 2.92 11.18 -6.94
N HIS A 115 2.73 11.91 -5.83
CA HIS A 115 3.74 12.12 -4.79
C HIS A 115 3.35 11.40 -3.49
N LEU A 116 4.27 10.62 -2.96
CA LEU A 116 4.13 9.91 -1.69
C LEU A 116 5.06 10.50 -0.63
N SER A 117 4.48 10.89 0.50
CA SER A 117 5.17 11.05 1.79
C SER A 117 4.61 10.01 2.77
N ALA A 118 5.48 9.34 3.51
CA ALA A 118 5.07 8.35 4.50
C ALA A 118 6.18 8.07 5.51
N MET A 119 5.78 7.66 6.71
CA MET A 119 6.69 7.18 7.75
C MET A 119 7.54 6.01 7.24
N THR A 120 6.91 5.05 6.55
CA THR A 120 7.58 3.88 5.98
C THR A 120 7.23 3.70 4.51
N VAL A 121 8.25 3.51 3.68
CA VAL A 121 8.15 3.08 2.28
C VAL A 121 9.23 2.03 2.06
N ASN A 122 8.82 0.77 2.00
CA ASN A 122 9.69 -0.39 1.83
C ASN A 122 9.43 -1.04 0.48
N HIS A 123 10.39 -1.82 -0.01
CA HIS A 123 10.23 -2.65 -1.20
C HIS A 123 10.70 -4.08 -0.94
N GLY A 124 10.19 -5.04 -1.71
CA GLY A 124 10.56 -6.45 -1.63
C GLY A 124 9.79 -7.27 -2.66
N GLY A 125 9.82 -8.60 -2.54
CA GLY A 125 9.02 -9.49 -3.35
C GLY A 125 7.64 -9.78 -2.74
N LEU A 126 6.98 -10.82 -3.23
CA LEU A 126 5.74 -11.32 -2.66
C LEU A 126 5.90 -11.83 -1.22
N ASP A 127 7.10 -12.24 -0.83
CA ASP A 127 7.44 -12.64 0.53
C ASP A 127 7.27 -11.49 1.55
N LEU A 128 7.63 -10.25 1.17
CA LEU A 128 7.40 -9.05 1.99
C LEU A 128 5.91 -8.87 2.26
N TYR A 129 5.09 -9.02 1.21
CA TYR A 129 3.63 -8.92 1.30
C TYR A 129 3.06 -10.03 2.19
N GLU A 130 3.37 -11.30 1.90
CA GLU A 130 2.81 -12.43 2.65
C GLU A 130 3.22 -12.42 4.12
N LYS A 131 4.49 -12.07 4.41
CA LYS A 131 4.96 -11.91 5.80
C LYS A 131 4.18 -10.83 6.53
N LYS A 132 3.95 -9.68 5.89
CA LYS A 132 3.20 -8.59 6.52
C LYS A 132 1.73 -8.94 6.66
N ARG A 133 1.11 -9.52 5.64
CA ARG A 133 -0.29 -9.98 5.64
C ARG A 133 -0.56 -10.96 6.78
N ARG A 134 0.31 -11.97 6.96
CA ARG A 134 0.19 -12.97 8.04
C ARG A 134 0.33 -12.39 9.45
N SER A 135 1.04 -11.27 9.60
CA SER A 135 1.18 -10.60 10.90
C SER A 135 -0.01 -9.72 11.29
N LEU A 136 -0.94 -9.48 10.36
CA LEU A 136 -2.08 -8.60 10.55
C LEU A 136 -3.32 -9.43 10.91
N GLY A 137 -4.16 -8.86 11.74
CA GLY A 137 -5.47 -9.39 12.05
C GLY A 137 -6.47 -9.17 10.91
N GLN A 138 -7.73 -9.43 11.20
CA GLN A 138 -8.81 -9.28 10.22
C GLN A 138 -9.07 -7.80 9.96
N ASP A 139 -9.18 -7.42 8.69
CA ASP A 139 -9.50 -6.06 8.27
C ASP A 139 -10.98 -5.97 7.90
N PRO A 140 -11.83 -5.27 8.68
CA PRO A 140 -13.27 -5.24 8.46
C PRO A 140 -13.69 -4.60 7.14
N LEU A 141 -12.78 -3.93 6.42
CA LEU A 141 -13.04 -3.34 5.11
C LEU A 141 -12.66 -4.24 3.93
N ARG A 142 -12.19 -5.47 4.19
CA ARG A 142 -11.89 -6.46 3.16
C ARG A 142 -12.98 -7.54 3.12
N ASP A 143 -13.31 -7.97 1.91
CA ASP A 143 -14.31 -9.01 1.67
C ASP A 143 -13.87 -10.40 2.18
N ASP A 144 -12.55 -10.62 2.33
CA ASP A 144 -11.96 -11.86 2.83
C ASP A 144 -11.76 -11.89 4.36
N ALA A 145 -12.33 -10.92 5.09
CA ALA A 145 -12.22 -10.86 6.54
C ALA A 145 -13.18 -11.82 7.26
N ASP A 146 -12.66 -12.59 8.21
CA ASP A 146 -13.44 -13.51 9.03
C ASP A 146 -13.72 -12.95 10.43
N LYS A 147 -14.95 -12.45 10.62
CA LYS A 147 -15.41 -11.92 11.91
C LYS A 147 -15.34 -12.96 13.05
N ASN A 148 -15.42 -14.26 12.77
CA ASN A 148 -15.39 -15.28 13.80
C ASN A 148 -14.00 -15.37 14.43
N LEU A 149 -12.92 -15.21 13.66
CA LEU A 149 -11.56 -15.18 14.18
C LEU A 149 -11.35 -14.00 15.15
N VAL A 150 -11.96 -12.84 14.84
CA VAL A 150 -11.96 -11.69 15.76
C VAL A 150 -12.77 -12.03 17.01
N TRP A 151 -13.97 -12.59 16.85
CA TRP A 151 -14.83 -12.93 17.98
C TRP A 151 -14.18 -13.94 18.94
N GLU A 152 -13.53 -14.98 18.43
CA GLU A 152 -12.79 -15.94 19.26
C GLU A 152 -11.63 -15.29 20.03
N ALA A 153 -10.89 -14.37 19.40
CA ALA A 153 -9.84 -13.61 20.08
C ALA A 153 -10.39 -12.76 21.24
N PHE A 154 -11.58 -12.17 21.09
CA PHE A 154 -12.23 -11.41 22.15
C PHE A 154 -12.74 -12.29 23.29
N LYS A 155 -13.33 -13.45 22.98
CA LYS A 155 -13.83 -14.38 24.00
C LYS A 155 -12.72 -15.00 24.85
N THR A 156 -11.57 -15.28 24.25
CA THR A 156 -10.49 -16.07 24.89
C THR A 156 -9.43 -15.20 25.57
N SER A 157 -9.33 -13.92 25.20
CA SER A 157 -8.30 -13.03 25.72
C SER A 157 -8.65 -12.46 27.10
N ARG A 158 -7.62 -12.27 27.93
CA ARG A 158 -7.72 -11.54 29.20
C ARG A 158 -7.43 -10.04 29.06
N LYS A 159 -7.07 -9.57 27.86
CA LYS A 159 -6.85 -8.14 27.59
C LYS A 159 -8.19 -7.41 27.60
N SER A 160 -8.17 -6.11 27.91
CA SER A 160 -9.38 -5.29 27.79
C SER A 160 -9.83 -5.19 26.33
N VAL A 161 -11.12 -4.93 26.13
CA VAL A 161 -11.72 -4.67 24.80
C VAL A 161 -10.95 -3.58 24.07
N GLY A 162 -10.64 -2.46 24.75
CA GLY A 162 -9.87 -1.36 24.15
C GLY A 162 -8.48 -1.78 23.69
N MET A 163 -7.77 -2.63 24.46
CA MET A 163 -6.47 -3.15 24.05
C MET A 163 -6.57 -4.07 22.83
N LEU A 164 -7.61 -4.90 22.74
CA LEU A 164 -7.84 -5.78 21.58
C LEU A 164 -8.21 -5.00 20.33
N LEU A 165 -9.03 -3.94 20.46
CA LEU A 165 -9.35 -3.05 19.34
C LEU A 165 -8.11 -2.33 18.78
N MET A 166 -7.12 -2.04 19.63
CA MET A 166 -5.86 -1.42 19.19
C MET A 166 -4.83 -2.43 18.66
N ASP A 167 -5.00 -3.72 18.96
CA ASP A 167 -4.10 -4.80 18.55
C ASP A 167 -4.27 -5.11 17.07
N GLN A 168 -3.35 -4.61 16.24
CA GLN A 168 -3.38 -4.79 14.79
C GLN A 168 -3.22 -6.26 14.34
N SER A 169 -2.84 -7.17 15.25
CA SER A 169 -2.79 -8.62 14.98
C SER A 169 -4.14 -9.31 15.20
N VAL A 170 -5.09 -8.64 15.87
CA VAL A 170 -6.47 -9.12 16.06
C VAL A 170 -7.40 -8.47 15.04
N ILE A 171 -7.42 -7.14 15.01
CA ILE A 171 -8.21 -6.34 14.07
C ILE A 171 -7.33 -5.28 13.42
N ALA A 172 -7.09 -5.43 12.13
CA ALA A 172 -6.23 -4.54 11.38
C ALA A 172 -7.01 -3.28 10.97
N GLY A 173 -6.38 -2.11 11.10
CA GLY A 173 -6.93 -0.86 10.56
C GLY A 173 -7.48 0.10 11.61
N LEU A 174 -8.00 -0.38 12.74
CA LEU A 174 -8.50 0.48 13.81
C LEU A 174 -7.38 1.32 14.42
N GLY A 175 -7.61 2.62 14.61
CA GLY A 175 -6.77 3.50 15.41
C GLY A 175 -7.58 4.24 16.47
N ASN A 176 -7.13 5.45 16.81
CA ASN A 176 -7.66 6.22 17.93
C ASN A 176 -8.86 7.11 17.56
N ILE A 177 -9.12 7.33 16.26
CA ILE A 177 -10.23 8.16 15.77
C ILE A 177 -11.50 7.31 15.71
#